data_AF-A0A5J5EV61-F1
#
_entry.id   AF-A0A5J5EV61-F1
#
_cell.length_a   1.000
_cell.length_b   1.000
_cell.length_c   1.000
_cell.angle_alpha   90.00
_cell.angle_beta   90.00
_cell.angle_gamma   90.00
#
_symmetry.space_group_name_H-M   'P 1'
#
loop_
_entity.id
_entity.type
_entity.pdbx_description
1 polymer ?
#
loop_
_entity_poly.entity_id
_entity_poly.type
_entity_poly.pdbx_seq_one_letter_code
_entity_poly.pdbx_strand_id
1 'polypeptide(L)'
;MDRSSDSQILSRHDLTFGIELEIVSSVNFHGVVHNPPAEYVREAALEMLREKANVMAQLIDTADENKDYVDDEEEADYTVWGVAFDHSIAYEPSHIKEQHRPEHPYLEVLGQGLLFSKPERFFTCHSGIEIISPVLKLIEKRKWRPEVERVLGAVTCDALRSTVVPSAGFHVHIGLGDKRFSLLQVKKIAAVCILAERLIDCFHAPHRRNDASMIQPMIAREVFADKTRAEIFDMLIGAEDLEALRTIVCKEEVALGESGSLCPTFSRYYKVNFQNVDEDSEKGTIEFRQHAGTLDPVEVKMWVQFTGLLVYHAANLNIPWLRKVLVGSATRTHMILPTTFMRAFIRNEEVERYYLAKLGIELAMPRREQHMEQVPPTAPSVNQNVPLRSR
;
A
#
# COMPACT_ATOMS: atom_id res chain seq x y z
N MET A 1 26.00 20.03 -19.36
CA MET A 1 24.66 19.42 -19.38
C MET A 1 24.81 18.03 -19.95
N ASP A 2 24.97 17.08 -19.05
CA ASP A 2 25.33 15.70 -19.34
C ASP A 2 24.10 14.95 -19.88
N ARG A 3 24.11 14.59 -21.16
CA ARG A 3 23.05 13.84 -21.85
C ARG A 3 23.21 12.32 -21.71
N SER A 4 23.90 11.83 -20.68
CA SER A 4 24.23 10.39 -20.54
C SER A 4 23.37 9.59 -19.54
N SER A 5 22.46 10.20 -18.78
CA SER A 5 21.72 9.52 -17.71
C SER A 5 20.43 8.78 -18.13
N ASP A 6 19.93 9.00 -19.35
CA ASP A 6 18.57 8.59 -19.76
C ASP A 6 18.34 7.09 -20.01
N SER A 7 19.31 6.22 -19.78
CA SER A 7 19.20 4.80 -20.16
C SER A 7 19.62 3.77 -19.11
N GLN A 8 19.75 4.13 -17.83
CA GLN A 8 19.97 3.11 -16.81
C GLN A 8 18.71 2.27 -16.58
N ILE A 9 18.85 0.98 -16.90
CA ILE A 9 17.90 -0.07 -16.54
C ILE A 9 17.83 -0.11 -15.02
N LEU A 10 16.62 0.06 -14.48
CA LEU A 10 16.38 -0.03 -13.05
C LEU A 10 16.65 -1.46 -12.57
N SER A 11 17.50 -1.64 -11.56
CA SER A 11 17.75 -2.94 -10.94
C SER A 11 16.70 -3.25 -9.87
N ARG A 12 16.28 -4.52 -9.76
CA ARG A 12 15.41 -4.94 -8.64
C ARG A 12 16.08 -4.80 -7.27
N HIS A 13 17.41 -4.76 -7.23
CA HIS A 13 18.17 -4.61 -5.99
C HIS A 13 18.14 -3.19 -5.44
N ASP A 14 17.82 -2.20 -6.29
CA ASP A 14 17.74 -0.80 -5.89
C ASP A 14 16.38 -0.45 -5.29
N LEU A 15 15.34 -1.26 -5.54
CA LEU A 15 13.99 -0.96 -5.07
C LEU A 15 13.87 -1.11 -3.55
N THR A 16 13.51 -0.01 -2.91
CA THR A 16 13.09 0.05 -1.52
C THR A 16 11.60 0.33 -1.42
N PHE A 17 11.03 0.04 -0.26
CA PHE A 17 9.67 0.42 0.06
C PHE A 17 9.51 0.76 1.54
N GLY A 18 8.53 1.60 1.83
CA GLY A 18 7.96 1.82 3.16
C GLY A 18 6.47 1.55 3.12
N ILE A 19 5.88 1.17 4.24
CA ILE A 19 4.43 1.04 4.39
C ILE A 19 3.91 1.98 5.47
N GLU A 20 2.71 2.47 5.25
CA GLU A 20 1.93 3.19 6.26
C GLU A 20 0.56 2.50 6.37
N LEU A 21 0.22 2.05 7.57
CA LEU A 21 -0.99 1.30 7.85
C LEU A 21 -1.88 2.08 8.82
N GLU A 22 -2.97 2.62 8.31
CA GLU A 22 -3.98 3.33 9.09
C GLU A 22 -4.93 2.34 9.75
N ILE A 23 -5.13 2.47 11.06
CA ILE A 23 -6.01 1.60 11.86
C ILE A 23 -6.68 2.39 12.98
N VAL A 24 -7.83 1.89 13.44
CA VAL A 24 -8.42 2.32 14.71
C VAL A 24 -8.04 1.29 15.76
N SER A 25 -7.35 1.71 16.81
CA SER A 25 -6.92 0.83 17.90
C SER A 25 -7.63 1.17 19.20
N SER A 26 -7.76 0.18 20.09
CA SER A 26 -8.43 0.38 21.36
C SER A 26 -7.79 -0.36 22.52
N VAL A 27 -7.70 0.33 23.66
CA VAL A 27 -7.05 -0.17 24.87
C VAL A 27 -8.00 -0.06 26.04
N ASN A 28 -8.00 -1.10 26.88
CA ASN A 28 -8.82 -1.17 28.08
C ASN A 28 -8.01 -0.78 29.31
N PHE A 29 -8.59 0.06 30.16
CA PHE A 29 -7.98 0.49 31.41
C PHE A 29 -8.84 0.13 32.60
N HIS A 30 -8.18 -0.19 33.71
CA HIS A 30 -8.78 -0.29 35.02
C HIS A 30 -8.45 0.97 35.83
N GLY A 31 -9.45 1.59 36.47
CA GLY A 31 -9.22 2.66 37.44
C GLY A 31 -10.17 3.84 37.29
N VAL A 32 -9.76 5.02 37.76
CA VAL A 32 -10.48 6.27 37.54
C VAL A 32 -9.59 7.13 36.65
N VAL A 33 -9.97 7.29 35.37
CA VAL A 33 -9.28 8.17 34.44
C VAL A 33 -10.19 9.34 34.11
N HIS A 34 -9.72 10.56 34.38
CA HIS A 34 -10.37 11.77 33.91
C HIS A 34 -9.82 12.07 32.51
N ASN A 35 -10.62 11.83 31.46
CA ASN A 35 -10.23 11.93 30.04
C ASN A 35 -8.98 11.11 29.69
N PRO A 36 -9.08 9.82 29.37
CA PRO A 36 -7.91 9.08 28.88
C PRO A 36 -7.41 9.74 27.59
N PRO A 37 -6.19 10.31 27.55
CA PRO A 37 -5.62 10.82 26.32
C PRO A 37 -5.56 9.73 25.26
N ALA A 38 -5.79 10.12 24.01
CA ALA A 38 -5.58 9.27 22.83
C ALA A 38 -4.14 8.70 22.79
N GLU A 39 -3.21 9.36 23.50
CA GLU A 39 -1.80 9.00 23.63
C GLU A 39 -1.58 7.60 24.18
N TYR A 40 -2.43 7.15 25.09
CA TYR A 40 -2.30 5.79 25.62
C TYR A 40 -2.49 4.70 24.56
N VAL A 41 -3.32 4.94 23.53
CA VAL A 41 -3.49 3.99 22.42
C VAL A 41 -2.19 3.90 21.62
N ARG A 42 -1.55 5.05 21.37
CA ARG A 42 -0.29 5.17 20.65
C ARG A 42 0.87 4.51 21.41
N GLU A 43 0.98 4.78 22.71
CA GLU A 43 1.98 4.17 23.59
C GLU A 43 1.81 2.65 23.71
N ALA A 44 0.57 2.18 23.87
CA ALA A 44 0.30 0.74 23.91
C ALA A 44 0.65 0.07 22.58
N ALA A 45 0.37 0.70 21.44
CA ALA A 45 0.79 0.19 20.15
C ALA A 45 2.32 0.06 20.07
N LEU A 46 3.04 1.11 20.50
CA LEU A 46 4.50 1.09 20.58
C LEU A 46 5.04 -0.05 21.45
N GLU A 47 4.45 -0.26 22.63
CA GLU A 47 4.79 -1.35 23.54
C GLU A 47 4.54 -2.72 22.87
N MET A 48 3.40 -2.89 22.18
CA MET A 48 3.11 -4.13 21.46
C MET A 48 4.13 -4.39 20.34
N LEU A 49 4.57 -3.37 19.61
CA LEU A 49 5.63 -3.53 18.60
C LEU A 49 6.95 -3.98 19.25
N ARG A 50 7.36 -3.35 20.35
CA ARG A 50 8.61 -3.68 21.05
C ARG A 50 8.58 -5.06 21.68
N GLU A 51 7.50 -5.41 22.38
CA GLU A 51 7.42 -6.63 23.19
C GLU A 51 6.91 -7.84 22.42
N LYS A 52 5.88 -7.67 21.57
CA LYS A 52 5.22 -8.79 20.88
C LYS A 52 5.83 -9.03 19.50
N ALA A 53 6.07 -7.97 18.73
CA ALA A 53 6.71 -8.12 17.42
C ALA A 53 8.24 -8.26 17.52
N ASN A 54 8.82 -7.88 18.67
CA ASN A 54 10.26 -7.85 18.92
C ASN A 54 11.00 -7.04 17.83
N VAL A 55 10.51 -5.82 17.59
CA VAL A 55 11.09 -4.86 16.64
C VAL A 55 11.49 -3.58 17.35
N MET A 56 12.48 -2.88 16.79
CA MET A 56 12.74 -1.50 17.19
C MET A 56 11.58 -0.63 16.71
N ALA A 57 11.03 0.17 17.61
CA ALA A 57 9.94 1.07 17.30
C ALA A 57 10.04 2.38 18.10
N GLN A 58 9.46 3.46 17.58
CA GLN A 58 9.40 4.78 18.21
C GLN A 58 8.03 5.45 17.99
N LEU A 59 7.73 6.46 18.81
CA LEU A 59 6.64 7.37 18.52
C LEU A 59 7.10 8.33 17.43
N ILE A 60 6.19 8.66 16.52
CA ILE A 60 6.38 9.73 15.55
C ILE A 60 5.36 10.81 15.91
N ASP A 61 5.87 12.00 16.20
CA ASP A 61 5.05 13.18 16.35
C ASP A 61 4.80 13.74 14.96
N THR A 62 3.58 13.52 14.45
CA THR A 62 3.12 14.23 13.28
C THR A 62 2.83 15.66 13.73
N ALA A 63 3.58 16.63 13.21
CA ALA A 63 3.31 18.04 13.47
C ALA A 63 1.80 18.34 13.29
N ASP A 64 1.32 19.23 14.16
CA ASP A 64 -0.07 19.68 14.35
C ASP A 64 -0.90 19.79 13.07
N GLU A 65 -2.22 19.78 13.25
CA GLU A 65 -3.37 19.75 12.31
C GLU A 65 -3.27 20.56 10.98
N ASN A 66 -2.23 21.34 10.75
CA ASN A 66 -1.85 21.97 9.48
C ASN A 66 -0.65 21.26 8.84
N LYS A 67 -0.89 20.09 8.22
CA LYS A 67 0.07 19.38 7.33
C LYS A 67 0.47 20.18 6.06
N ASP A 68 0.19 21.49 6.02
CA ASP A 68 0.39 22.34 4.85
C ASP A 68 1.67 23.19 4.93
N TYR A 69 2.17 23.57 6.11
CA TYR A 69 3.35 24.45 6.22
C TYR A 69 4.02 24.40 7.61
N VAL A 70 4.91 23.43 7.88
CA VAL A 70 5.91 23.58 8.96
C VAL A 70 7.21 22.90 8.54
N ASP A 71 8.28 23.70 8.42
CA ASP A 71 9.66 23.33 8.02
C ASP A 71 10.53 22.81 9.19
N ASP A 72 9.94 22.52 10.35
CA ASP A 72 10.65 22.04 11.54
C ASP A 72 10.16 20.64 11.91
N GLU A 73 10.40 19.66 11.04
CA GLU A 73 10.24 18.23 11.38
C GLU A 73 11.45 17.79 12.22
N GLU A 74 11.23 17.28 13.44
CA GLU A 74 12.16 16.30 13.98
C GLU A 74 12.09 15.09 13.04
N GLU A 75 13.11 15.00 12.19
CA GLU A 75 13.26 14.07 11.08
C GLU A 75 12.85 12.65 11.54
N ALA A 76 11.73 12.14 11.03
CA ALA A 76 11.29 10.80 11.35
C ALA A 76 12.36 9.82 10.86
N ASP A 77 13.16 9.27 11.77
CA ASP A 77 14.19 8.30 11.45
C ASP A 77 13.52 6.99 10.96
N TYR A 78 13.29 6.89 9.65
CA TYR A 78 12.69 5.73 8.97
C TYR A 78 13.59 4.47 8.99
N THR A 79 14.45 4.33 10.01
CA THR A 79 15.25 3.13 10.27
C THR A 79 14.59 2.16 11.23
N VAL A 80 13.55 2.59 11.95
CA VAL A 80 12.75 1.77 12.88
C VAL A 80 11.26 1.86 12.56
N TRP A 81 10.45 1.01 13.20
CA TRP A 81 8.99 1.12 13.09
C TRP A 81 8.49 2.37 13.82
N GLY A 82 7.49 3.04 13.26
CA GLY A 82 6.87 4.23 13.81
C GLY A 82 5.43 3.99 14.22
N VAL A 83 4.98 4.69 15.27
CA VAL A 83 3.56 4.83 15.60
C VAL A 83 3.22 6.32 15.63
N ALA A 84 2.35 6.75 14.72
CA ALA A 84 1.86 8.12 14.63
C ALA A 84 0.36 8.18 14.96
N PHE A 85 -0.12 9.37 15.31
CA PHE A 85 -1.56 9.64 15.26
C PHE A 85 -2.01 9.85 13.84
N ASP A 86 -3.24 9.44 13.56
CA ASP A 86 -3.90 9.84 12.33
C ASP A 86 -5.31 10.36 12.61
N HIS A 87 -5.42 11.69 12.57
CA HIS A 87 -6.66 12.42 12.77
C HIS A 87 -7.59 12.37 11.54
N SER A 88 -7.09 11.92 10.39
CA SER A 88 -7.88 11.80 9.17
C SER A 88 -8.77 10.55 9.16
N ILE A 89 -8.50 9.58 10.05
CA ILE A 89 -9.32 8.39 10.22
C ILE A 89 -10.67 8.77 10.85
N ALA A 90 -11.65 9.04 9.99
CA ALA A 90 -13.02 9.30 10.41
C ALA A 90 -13.59 8.06 11.11
N TYR A 91 -13.79 8.14 12.42
CA TYR A 91 -14.34 7.08 13.25
C TYR A 91 -15.68 7.54 13.85
N GLU A 92 -16.78 6.96 13.37
CA GLU A 92 -18.07 7.07 14.07
C GLU A 92 -18.24 5.91 15.06
N PRO A 93 -18.43 6.19 16.36
CA PRO A 93 -18.58 5.14 17.38
C PRO A 93 -19.83 4.25 17.20
N SER A 94 -20.75 4.60 16.28
CA SER A 94 -21.89 3.77 15.86
C SER A 94 -21.44 2.45 15.20
N HIS A 95 -20.31 2.44 14.49
CA HIS A 95 -19.81 1.27 13.75
C HIS A 95 -19.24 0.14 14.63
N ILE A 96 -18.93 0.39 15.91
CA ILE A 96 -18.48 -0.68 16.85
C ILE A 96 -19.64 -1.48 17.44
N LYS A 97 -20.87 -0.96 17.41
CA LYS A 97 -22.03 -1.60 18.05
C LYS A 97 -22.36 -2.99 17.49
N GLU A 98 -21.86 -3.36 16.30
CA GLU A 98 -22.16 -4.64 15.67
C GLU A 98 -21.08 -5.73 15.82
N GLN A 99 -19.81 -5.41 16.05
CA GLN A 99 -18.73 -6.42 16.02
C GLN A 99 -18.30 -6.93 17.40
N HIS A 100 -18.58 -6.20 18.47
CA HIS A 100 -18.25 -6.63 19.84
C HIS A 100 -19.43 -6.36 20.80
N ARG A 101 -20.38 -7.30 20.85
CA ARG A 101 -21.25 -7.45 22.03
C ARG A 101 -20.54 -8.31 23.08
N PRO A 102 -20.09 -7.74 24.20
CA PRO A 102 -20.43 -8.29 25.50
C PRO A 102 -21.76 -7.70 25.97
N GLU A 103 -22.46 -8.41 26.84
CA GLU A 103 -23.82 -8.17 27.32
C GLU A 103 -24.00 -6.92 28.20
N HIS A 104 -23.37 -5.79 27.87
CA HIS A 104 -23.51 -4.55 28.62
C HIS A 104 -24.33 -3.50 27.85
N PRO A 105 -25.55 -3.16 28.33
CA PRO A 105 -26.32 -2.05 27.78
C PRO A 105 -25.59 -0.73 28.14
N TYR A 106 -25.84 0.34 27.39
CA TYR A 106 -25.30 1.71 27.57
C TYR A 106 -23.99 2.02 26.81
N LEU A 107 -24.11 2.18 25.49
CA LEU A 107 -23.17 2.92 24.65
C LEU A 107 -23.89 4.14 24.05
N GLU A 108 -23.72 5.31 24.64
CA GLU A 108 -24.01 6.61 24.02
C GLU A 108 -22.71 7.28 23.55
N VAL A 109 -22.81 7.94 22.40
CA VAL A 109 -21.69 8.39 21.57
C VAL A 109 -21.63 9.91 21.61
N LEU A 110 -20.55 10.46 22.15
CA LEU A 110 -20.18 11.86 21.97
C LEU A 110 -18.69 11.94 21.61
N GLY A 111 -18.37 12.81 20.65
CA GLY A 111 -17.02 12.98 20.11
C GLY A 111 -15.99 13.32 21.19
N GLN A 112 -14.78 12.79 21.00
CA GLN A 112 -13.57 13.06 21.77
C GLN A 112 -13.76 12.98 23.31
N GLY A 113 -13.85 11.75 23.83
CA GLY A 113 -13.72 11.46 25.27
C GLY A 113 -14.96 10.78 25.87
N LEU A 114 -14.82 9.50 26.26
CA LEU A 114 -15.87 8.72 26.93
C LEU A 114 -15.78 8.86 28.46
N LEU A 115 -16.93 9.12 29.10
CA LEU A 115 -17.11 9.12 30.55
C LEU A 115 -18.37 8.31 30.92
N PHE A 116 -18.23 7.26 31.74
CA PHE A 116 -19.34 6.55 32.38
C PHE A 116 -19.13 6.41 33.89
N SER A 117 -20.21 6.39 34.68
CA SER A 117 -20.18 6.44 36.14
C SER A 117 -20.68 5.19 36.88
N LYS A 118 -19.75 4.43 37.50
CA LYS A 118 -19.89 3.62 38.76
C LYS A 118 -18.54 2.94 39.14
N PRO A 119 -18.32 2.29 40.30
CA PRO A 119 -17.00 2.23 40.97
C PRO A 119 -16.00 1.13 40.53
N GLU A 120 -16.36 0.29 39.58
CA GLU A 120 -15.48 -0.76 39.03
C GLU A 120 -15.31 -0.52 37.52
N ARG A 121 -14.58 0.53 37.13
CA ARG A 121 -14.58 0.99 35.73
C ARG A 121 -13.51 0.33 34.90
N PHE A 122 -13.97 -0.46 33.93
CA PHE A 122 -13.25 -0.68 32.69
C PHE A 122 -13.58 0.50 31.76
N PHE A 123 -12.55 1.16 31.24
CA PHE A 123 -12.69 2.17 30.18
C PHE A 123 -12.04 1.66 28.92
N THR A 124 -12.63 1.95 27.77
CA THR A 124 -11.99 1.71 26.47
C THR A 124 -11.69 3.05 25.81
N CYS A 125 -10.42 3.30 25.49
CA CYS A 125 -10.01 4.45 24.67
C CYS A 125 -9.85 3.97 23.23
N HIS A 126 -10.27 4.79 22.27
CA HIS A 126 -10.13 4.53 20.84
C HIS A 126 -9.34 5.67 20.20
N SER A 127 -8.41 5.35 19.31
CA SER A 127 -7.74 6.35 18.47
C SER A 127 -7.43 5.80 17.09
N GLY A 128 -7.51 6.67 16.08
CA GLY A 128 -6.83 6.46 14.82
C GLY A 128 -5.33 6.55 15.04
N ILE A 129 -4.61 5.54 14.58
CA ILE A 129 -3.14 5.51 14.59
C ILE A 129 -2.64 5.00 13.23
N GLU A 130 -1.42 5.37 12.91
CA GLU A 130 -0.71 4.93 11.72
C GLU A 130 0.55 4.15 12.15
N ILE A 131 0.70 2.94 11.60
CA ILE A 131 1.90 2.11 11.80
C ILE A 131 2.79 2.28 10.57
N ILE A 132 3.98 2.82 10.78
CA ILE A 132 4.91 3.21 9.71
C ILE A 132 6.10 2.25 9.75
N SER A 133 6.47 1.65 8.62
CA SER A 133 7.64 0.77 8.57
C SER A 133 8.94 1.54 8.38
N PRO A 134 10.09 0.94 8.75
CA PRO A 134 11.36 1.41 8.23
C PRO A 134 11.44 1.28 6.70
N VAL A 135 12.47 1.86 6.08
CA VAL A 135 12.78 1.64 4.66
C VAL A 135 13.32 0.23 4.45
N LEU A 136 12.56 -0.59 3.73
CA LEU A 136 12.84 -2.00 3.49
C LEU A 136 13.26 -2.26 2.05
N LYS A 137 14.11 -3.26 1.81
CA LYS A 137 14.51 -3.67 0.45
C LYS A 137 13.51 -4.68 -0.13
N LEU A 138 12.93 -4.36 -1.28
CA LEU A 138 11.87 -5.18 -1.90
C LEU A 138 12.35 -6.62 -2.19
N ILE A 139 13.61 -6.77 -2.61
CA ILE A 139 14.21 -8.08 -2.94
C ILE A 139 14.42 -8.98 -1.71
N GLU A 140 14.52 -8.40 -0.51
CA GLU A 140 14.82 -9.13 0.73
C GLU A 140 13.56 -9.74 1.36
N LYS A 141 12.73 -10.42 0.54
CA LYS A 141 11.44 -11.00 0.94
C LYS A 141 11.51 -11.89 2.18
N ARG A 142 12.62 -12.60 2.38
CA ARG A 142 12.83 -13.48 3.54
C ARG A 142 13.03 -12.72 4.85
N LYS A 143 13.40 -11.44 4.80
CA LYS A 143 13.56 -10.58 5.97
C LYS A 143 12.27 -9.83 6.27
N TRP A 144 11.75 -9.09 5.30
CA TRP A 144 10.63 -8.19 5.56
C TRP A 144 9.29 -8.91 5.72
N ARG A 145 9.05 -10.05 5.05
CA ARG A 145 7.74 -10.75 5.17
C ARG A 145 7.46 -11.25 6.58
N PRO A 146 8.38 -11.97 7.25
CA PRO A 146 8.16 -12.39 8.64
C PRO A 146 8.06 -11.20 9.60
N GLU A 147 8.75 -10.09 9.32
CA GLU A 147 8.68 -8.89 10.15
C GLU A 147 7.31 -8.22 10.08
N VAL A 148 6.79 -8.02 8.87
CA VAL A 148 5.41 -7.54 8.65
C VAL A 148 4.39 -8.44 9.34
N GLU A 149 4.55 -9.76 9.26
CA GLU A 149 3.67 -10.72 9.96
C GLU A 149 3.72 -10.55 11.48
N ARG A 150 4.91 -10.37 12.06
CA ARG A 150 5.06 -10.13 13.50
C ARG A 150 4.43 -8.81 13.93
N VAL A 151 4.62 -7.75 13.15
CA VAL A 151 4.03 -6.42 13.43
C VAL A 151 2.51 -6.46 13.35
N LEU A 152 1.95 -7.05 12.29
CA LEU A 152 0.50 -7.23 12.16
C LEU A 152 -0.05 -8.10 13.29
N GLY A 153 0.64 -9.18 13.68
CA GLY A 153 0.28 -10.00 14.83
C GLY A 153 0.30 -9.25 16.16
N ALA A 154 1.23 -8.31 16.34
CA ALA A 154 1.31 -7.48 17.53
C ALA A 154 0.16 -6.46 17.60
N VAL A 155 -0.17 -5.79 16.49
CA VAL A 155 -1.26 -4.79 16.48
C VAL A 155 -2.65 -5.43 16.49
N THR A 156 -2.78 -6.68 16.06
CA THR A 156 -4.04 -7.44 16.14
C THR A 156 -4.21 -8.21 17.45
N CYS A 157 -3.32 -8.05 18.43
CA CYS A 157 -3.43 -8.77 19.68
C CYS A 157 -4.58 -8.25 20.57
N ASP A 158 -5.03 -9.10 21.51
CA ASP A 158 -6.16 -8.82 22.40
C ASP A 158 -5.97 -7.56 23.28
N ALA A 159 -4.71 -7.10 23.45
CA ALA A 159 -4.38 -5.93 24.24
C ALA A 159 -4.62 -4.60 23.49
N LEU A 160 -4.45 -4.57 22.15
CA LEU A 160 -4.54 -3.34 21.33
C LEU A 160 -5.82 -3.28 20.47
N ARG A 161 -6.54 -4.41 20.30
CA ARG A 161 -7.86 -4.51 19.63
C ARG A 161 -8.01 -3.56 18.44
N SER A 162 -7.15 -3.73 17.45
CA SER A 162 -7.17 -2.92 16.24
C SER A 162 -8.20 -3.40 15.24
N THR A 163 -8.81 -2.45 14.55
CA THR A 163 -9.73 -2.68 13.43
C THR A 163 -9.44 -1.71 12.30
N VAL A 164 -9.94 -2.03 11.11
CA VAL A 164 -9.88 -1.17 9.93
C VAL A 164 -11.27 -0.65 9.63
N VAL A 165 -11.38 0.67 9.51
CA VAL A 165 -12.61 1.37 9.09
C VAL A 165 -12.52 1.79 7.61
N PRO A 166 -13.63 2.09 6.93
CA PRO A 166 -13.61 2.43 5.50
C PRO A 166 -12.70 3.61 5.14
N SER A 167 -12.55 4.59 6.03
CA SER A 167 -11.67 5.75 5.86
C SER A 167 -10.19 5.39 5.92
N ALA A 168 -9.82 4.30 6.59
CA ALA A 168 -8.43 3.89 6.75
C ALA A 168 -7.84 3.39 5.42
N GLY A 169 -6.65 3.86 5.10
CA GLY A 169 -5.83 3.48 3.96
C GLY A 169 -4.73 2.46 4.32
N PHE A 170 -4.22 1.82 3.27
CA PHE A 170 -2.93 1.13 3.33
C PHE A 170 -2.02 1.67 2.24
N HIS A 171 -1.01 2.43 2.64
CA HIS A 171 -0.11 3.12 1.73
C HIS A 171 1.19 2.34 1.54
N VAL A 172 1.70 2.35 0.31
CA VAL A 172 3.02 1.80 0.00
C VAL A 172 3.83 2.86 -0.73
N HIS A 173 4.94 3.25 -0.13
CA HIS A 173 5.94 4.11 -0.74
C HIS A 173 6.96 3.24 -1.47
N ILE A 174 7.20 3.50 -2.75
CA ILE A 174 8.25 2.83 -3.52
C ILE A 174 9.35 3.83 -3.87
N GLY A 175 10.58 3.53 -3.47
CA GLY A 175 11.76 4.37 -3.67
C GLY A 175 12.96 3.59 -4.19
N LEU A 176 14.09 4.29 -4.32
CA LEU A 176 15.38 3.70 -4.73
C LEU A 176 16.48 3.87 -3.67
N GLY A 177 16.08 3.97 -2.40
CA GLY A 177 16.97 4.28 -1.29
C GLY A 177 17.60 5.67 -1.43
N ASP A 178 18.93 5.71 -1.52
CA ASP A 178 19.75 6.90 -1.72
C ASP A 178 19.73 7.43 -3.17
N LYS A 179 19.14 6.69 -4.10
CA LYS A 179 18.99 7.09 -5.50
C LYS A 179 17.63 7.75 -5.76
N ARG A 180 17.50 8.39 -6.92
CA ARG A 180 16.24 8.98 -7.41
C ARG A 180 15.83 8.34 -8.73
N PHE A 181 14.53 8.31 -8.97
CA PHE A 181 14.00 7.92 -10.28
C PHE A 181 14.39 8.98 -11.32
N SER A 182 14.78 8.55 -12.52
CA SER A 182 14.92 9.51 -13.61
C SER A 182 13.54 9.99 -14.08
N LEU A 183 13.46 11.20 -14.64
CA LEU A 183 12.23 11.72 -15.23
C LEU A 183 11.56 10.70 -16.17
N LEU A 184 12.34 10.06 -17.04
CA LEU A 184 11.82 9.06 -17.96
C LEU A 184 11.21 7.85 -17.25
N GLN A 185 11.77 7.42 -16.11
CA GLN A 185 11.18 6.36 -15.30
C GLN A 185 9.85 6.80 -14.69
N VAL A 186 9.80 8.00 -14.08
CA VAL A 186 8.58 8.54 -13.46
C VAL A 186 7.46 8.70 -14.51
N LYS A 187 7.77 9.23 -15.70
CA LYS A 187 6.81 9.34 -16.82
C LYS A 187 6.16 8.00 -17.19
N LYS A 188 6.98 6.93 -17.31
CA LYS A 188 6.47 5.59 -17.64
C LYS A 188 5.60 5.02 -16.52
N ILE A 189 6.01 5.22 -15.26
CA ILE A 189 5.25 4.77 -14.10
C ILE A 189 3.90 5.50 -14.05
N ALA A 190 3.89 6.84 -14.17
CA ALA A 190 2.69 7.65 -14.27
C ALA A 190 1.77 7.20 -15.40
N ALA A 191 2.31 6.96 -16.61
CA ALA A 191 1.53 6.45 -17.74
C ALA A 191 0.83 5.12 -17.44
N VAL A 192 1.51 4.17 -16.78
CA VAL A 192 0.89 2.90 -16.39
C VAL A 192 -0.18 3.12 -15.32
N CYS A 193 0.15 3.84 -14.25
CA CYS A 193 -0.78 4.05 -13.13
C CYS A 193 -2.06 4.76 -13.58
N ILE A 194 -1.96 5.77 -14.46
CA ILE A 194 -3.10 6.53 -14.99
C ILE A 194 -3.89 5.72 -16.02
N LEU A 195 -3.23 5.21 -17.06
CA LEU A 195 -3.94 4.56 -18.17
C LEU A 195 -4.43 3.16 -17.83
N ALA A 196 -3.89 2.51 -16.80
CA ALA A 196 -4.39 1.24 -16.29
C ALA A 196 -5.16 1.38 -14.98
N GLU A 197 -5.47 2.60 -14.51
CA GLU A 197 -6.09 2.85 -13.20
C GLU A 197 -7.35 2.00 -12.98
N ARG A 198 -8.30 2.02 -13.93
CA ARG A 198 -9.54 1.24 -13.83
C ARG A 198 -9.33 -0.27 -13.72
N LEU A 199 -8.23 -0.79 -14.27
CA LEU A 199 -7.87 -2.20 -14.14
C LEU A 199 -7.25 -2.48 -12.78
N ILE A 200 -6.39 -1.57 -12.29
CA ILE A 200 -5.82 -1.65 -10.95
C ILE A 200 -6.95 -1.58 -9.91
N ASP A 201 -7.95 -0.72 -10.10
CA ASP A 201 -9.12 -0.58 -9.23
C ASP A 201 -9.93 -1.87 -9.09
N CYS A 202 -9.94 -2.74 -10.11
CA CYS A 202 -10.65 -4.02 -10.04
C CYS A 202 -10.11 -4.91 -8.92
N PHE A 203 -8.85 -4.74 -8.52
CA PHE A 203 -8.20 -5.48 -7.43
C PHE A 203 -8.50 -4.93 -6.03
N HIS A 204 -9.19 -3.79 -5.94
CA HIS A 204 -9.47 -3.09 -4.68
C HIS A 204 -10.92 -3.26 -4.24
N ALA A 205 -11.19 -2.98 -2.95
CA ALA A 205 -12.54 -2.99 -2.41
C ALA A 205 -13.44 -1.98 -3.16
N PRO A 206 -14.74 -2.27 -3.37
CA PRO A 206 -15.63 -1.40 -4.15
C PRO A 206 -15.63 0.07 -3.72
N HIS A 207 -15.55 0.34 -2.42
CA HIS A 207 -15.54 1.69 -1.86
C HIS A 207 -14.24 2.48 -2.16
N ARG A 208 -13.15 1.83 -2.59
CA ARG A 208 -11.91 2.51 -3.03
C ARG A 208 -11.84 2.75 -4.54
N ARG A 209 -12.81 2.25 -5.32
CA ARG A 209 -12.75 2.29 -6.79
C ARG A 209 -13.22 3.63 -7.36
N ASN A 210 -14.40 4.08 -6.92
CA ASN A 210 -15.13 5.18 -7.55
C ASN A 210 -15.48 6.31 -6.58
N ASP A 211 -15.18 6.14 -5.29
CA ASP A 211 -15.49 7.15 -4.28
C ASP A 211 -14.33 8.14 -4.15
N ALA A 212 -14.54 9.35 -4.66
CA ALA A 212 -13.57 10.43 -4.58
C ALA A 212 -13.55 11.11 -3.19
N SER A 213 -14.40 10.69 -2.24
CA SER A 213 -14.43 11.27 -0.89
C SER A 213 -13.20 10.96 -0.05
N MET A 214 -12.51 9.85 -0.33
CA MET A 214 -11.31 9.42 0.39
C MET A 214 -10.04 9.56 -0.44
N ILE A 215 -10.10 9.18 -1.72
CA ILE A 215 -8.95 9.22 -2.62
C ILE A 215 -9.39 9.47 -4.06
N GLN A 216 -8.83 10.49 -4.69
CA GLN A 216 -9.23 10.90 -6.03
C GLN A 216 -8.61 9.99 -7.10
N PRO A 217 -9.39 9.56 -8.11
CA PRO A 217 -8.85 8.90 -9.29
C PRO A 217 -8.02 9.86 -10.13
N MET A 218 -6.81 9.44 -10.53
CA MET A 218 -5.93 10.26 -11.37
C MET A 218 -6.50 10.43 -12.78
N ILE A 219 -7.19 9.40 -13.31
CA ILE A 219 -7.75 9.47 -14.67
C ILE A 219 -8.90 10.47 -14.79
N ALA A 220 -9.52 10.86 -13.67
CA ALA A 220 -10.64 11.79 -13.65
C ALA A 220 -10.22 13.26 -13.54
N ARG A 221 -8.91 13.55 -13.55
CA ARG A 221 -8.43 14.93 -13.54
C ARG A 221 -8.94 15.70 -14.74
N GLU A 222 -9.26 16.97 -14.52
CA GLU A 222 -9.81 17.86 -15.54
C GLU A 222 -8.91 17.99 -16.77
N VAL A 223 -7.58 18.03 -16.56
CA VAL A 223 -6.58 18.02 -17.63
C VAL A 223 -6.73 16.83 -18.60
N PHE A 224 -7.45 15.76 -18.22
CA PHE A 224 -7.71 14.58 -19.05
C PHE A 224 -9.14 14.48 -19.60
N ALA A 225 -10.08 15.36 -19.20
CA ALA A 225 -11.52 15.19 -19.43
C ALA A 225 -11.90 14.92 -20.90
N ASP A 226 -11.28 15.63 -21.85
CA ASP A 226 -11.56 15.52 -23.29
C ASP A 226 -10.44 14.83 -24.08
N LYS A 227 -9.53 14.12 -23.40
CA LYS A 227 -8.36 13.52 -24.04
C LYS A 227 -8.55 12.03 -24.26
N THR A 228 -8.16 11.57 -25.45
CA THR A 228 -7.99 10.15 -25.74
C THR A 228 -6.83 9.57 -24.93
N ARG A 229 -6.82 8.24 -24.75
CA ARG A 229 -5.70 7.52 -24.14
C ARG A 229 -4.36 7.81 -24.82
N ALA A 230 -4.37 8.03 -26.14
CA ALA A 230 -3.19 8.36 -26.92
C ALA A 230 -2.64 9.75 -26.56
N GLU A 231 -3.53 10.74 -26.45
CA GLU A 231 -3.16 12.11 -26.07
C GLU A 231 -2.71 12.21 -24.62
N ILE A 232 -3.35 11.49 -23.69
CA ILE A 232 -2.90 11.38 -22.30
C ILE A 232 -1.50 10.76 -22.24
N PHE A 233 -1.27 9.67 -22.98
CA PHE A 233 0.06 9.05 -23.06
C PHE A 233 1.11 10.04 -23.60
N ASP A 234 0.81 10.74 -24.69
CA ASP A 234 1.74 11.69 -25.31
C ASP A 234 2.03 12.89 -24.39
N MET A 235 1.02 13.36 -23.65
CA MET A 235 1.18 14.39 -22.63
C MET A 235 2.13 13.95 -21.49
N LEU A 236 1.93 12.74 -20.95
CA LEU A 236 2.77 12.23 -19.86
C LEU A 236 4.21 11.98 -20.30
N ILE A 237 4.41 11.32 -21.45
CA ILE A 237 5.74 11.04 -21.98
C ILE A 237 6.44 12.32 -22.44
N GLY A 238 5.68 13.31 -22.89
CA GLY A 238 6.17 14.60 -23.39
C GLY A 238 6.56 15.63 -22.31
N ALA A 239 6.23 15.42 -21.04
CA ALA A 239 6.56 16.38 -19.96
C ALA A 239 8.06 16.75 -19.94
N GLU A 240 8.45 18.01 -19.86
CA GLU A 240 9.87 18.37 -20.06
C GLU A 240 10.75 18.08 -18.83
N ASP A 241 10.16 18.18 -17.65
CA ASP A 241 10.80 17.97 -16.35
C ASP A 241 9.80 17.35 -15.33
N LEU A 242 10.26 17.14 -14.10
CA LEU A 242 9.43 16.58 -13.02
C LEU A 242 8.29 17.52 -12.63
N GLU A 243 8.49 18.83 -12.68
CA GLU A 243 7.50 19.84 -12.31
C GLU A 243 6.34 19.90 -13.32
N ALA A 244 6.65 19.86 -14.61
CA ALA A 244 5.67 19.71 -15.68
C ALA A 244 4.88 18.42 -15.52
N LEU A 245 5.56 17.31 -15.18
CA LEU A 245 4.88 16.04 -14.93
C LEU A 245 3.96 16.13 -13.70
N ARG A 246 4.43 16.67 -12.57
CA ARG A 246 3.63 16.89 -11.34
C ARG A 246 2.43 17.78 -11.60
N THR A 247 2.57 18.79 -12.45
CA THR A 247 1.44 19.61 -12.92
C THR A 247 0.39 18.74 -13.61
N ILE A 248 0.83 17.84 -14.51
CA ILE A 248 -0.05 16.90 -15.22
C ILE A 248 -0.64 15.81 -14.30
N VAL A 249 0.03 15.40 -13.21
CA VAL A 249 -0.44 14.26 -12.36
C VAL A 249 -1.03 14.61 -10.99
N CYS A 250 -0.62 15.70 -10.33
CA CYS A 250 -1.06 16.05 -8.97
C CYS A 250 -1.49 17.53 -8.72
N LYS A 251 -1.50 18.44 -9.71
CA LYS A 251 -1.89 19.85 -9.46
C LYS A 251 -3.39 20.02 -9.22
N GLU A 252 -3.76 20.71 -8.15
CA GLU A 252 -5.12 21.21 -7.94
C GLU A 252 -5.27 22.63 -8.50
N GLU A 253 -6.45 22.92 -9.07
CA GLU A 253 -6.80 24.28 -9.46
C GLU A 253 -7.20 25.08 -8.22
N VAL A 254 -6.23 25.79 -7.65
CA VAL A 254 -6.34 26.98 -6.78
C VAL A 254 -7.41 26.92 -5.67
N ALA A 255 -6.96 26.68 -4.43
CA ALA A 255 -7.57 27.36 -3.28
C ALA A 255 -6.92 28.74 -3.13
N LEU A 256 -7.71 29.79 -2.88
CA LEU A 256 -7.18 31.11 -2.51
C LEU A 256 -6.39 30.95 -1.20
N GLY A 257 -5.05 31.07 -1.27
CA GLY A 257 -4.24 31.14 -0.06
C GLY A 257 -4.57 32.39 0.76
N GLU A 258 -4.37 32.33 2.07
CA GLU A 258 -4.64 33.45 2.99
C GLU A 258 -3.88 34.74 2.65
N SER A 259 -2.79 34.63 1.89
CA SER A 259 -1.95 35.74 1.42
C SER A 259 -2.38 36.34 0.07
N GLY A 260 -3.43 35.82 -0.57
CA GLY A 260 -3.86 36.26 -1.91
C GLY A 260 -2.88 35.90 -3.04
N SER A 261 -1.84 35.11 -2.75
CA SER A 261 -0.90 34.61 -3.75
C SER A 261 -1.42 33.30 -4.36
N LEU A 262 -1.47 33.25 -5.70
CA LEU A 262 -1.78 32.03 -6.45
C LEU A 262 -0.56 31.10 -6.43
N CYS A 263 -0.41 30.32 -5.35
CA CYS A 263 0.55 29.22 -5.36
C CYS A 263 -0.13 27.98 -5.96
N PRO A 264 0.47 27.29 -6.95
CA PRO A 264 -0.01 25.97 -7.37
C PRO A 264 -0.03 25.04 -6.14
N THR A 265 -1.22 24.65 -5.68
CA THR A 265 -1.32 23.60 -4.67
C THR A 265 -1.24 22.26 -5.38
N PHE A 266 -0.31 21.41 -4.96
CA PHE A 266 -0.32 20.01 -5.36
C PHE A 266 -1.14 19.23 -4.32
N SER A 267 -1.95 18.29 -4.77
CA SER A 267 -2.69 17.40 -3.90
C SER A 267 -2.00 16.05 -3.76
N ARG A 268 -1.90 15.59 -2.53
CA ARG A 268 -1.52 14.20 -2.22
C ARG A 268 -2.69 13.23 -2.28
N TYR A 269 -3.93 13.74 -2.35
CA TYR A 269 -5.15 12.94 -2.24
C TYR A 269 -5.53 12.26 -3.56
N TYR A 270 -4.53 11.84 -4.35
CA TYR A 270 -4.71 11.01 -5.53
C TYR A 270 -4.29 9.56 -5.26
N LYS A 271 -4.92 8.63 -5.96
CA LYS A 271 -4.65 7.18 -5.89
C LYS A 271 -3.17 6.83 -5.94
N VAL A 272 -2.39 7.55 -6.74
CA VAL A 272 -0.92 7.50 -6.68
C VAL A 272 -0.41 8.93 -6.53
N ASN A 273 0.34 9.18 -5.46
CA ASN A 273 0.93 10.47 -5.18
C ASN A 273 2.37 10.52 -5.70
N PHE A 274 2.63 11.48 -6.57
CA PHE A 274 3.94 11.75 -7.19
C PHE A 274 4.63 12.99 -6.61
N GLN A 275 4.09 13.63 -5.57
CA GLN A 275 4.73 14.80 -4.96
C GLN A 275 6.11 14.47 -4.38
N ASN A 276 6.27 13.27 -3.83
CA ASN A 276 7.49 12.84 -3.15
C ASN A 276 8.63 12.47 -4.12
N VAL A 277 8.46 12.58 -5.44
CA VAL A 277 9.54 12.32 -6.42
C VAL A 277 10.38 13.55 -6.72
N ASP A 278 10.05 14.69 -6.14
CA ASP A 278 10.74 15.96 -6.33
C ASP A 278 12.21 15.88 -5.88
N GLU A 279 13.07 16.69 -6.49
CA GLU A 279 14.50 16.75 -6.12
C GLU A 279 14.68 17.27 -4.69
N ASP A 280 13.81 18.18 -4.27
CA ASP A 280 13.77 18.76 -2.93
C ASP A 280 13.03 17.86 -1.91
N SER A 281 12.40 16.76 -2.36
CA SER A 281 11.76 15.81 -1.44
C SER A 281 12.81 14.90 -0.82
N GLU A 282 12.84 14.87 0.51
CA GLU A 282 13.69 13.95 1.28
C GLU A 282 13.32 12.49 1.00
N LYS A 283 12.03 12.21 0.81
CA LYS A 283 11.50 10.86 0.59
C LYS A 283 11.94 10.26 -0.74
N GLY A 284 11.84 11.00 -1.86
CA GLY A 284 12.19 10.49 -3.19
C GLY A 284 11.36 9.27 -3.64
N THR A 285 10.09 9.19 -3.23
CA THR A 285 9.23 8.00 -3.42
C THR A 285 8.00 8.26 -4.29
N ILE A 286 7.42 7.18 -4.82
CA ILE A 286 6.07 7.17 -5.39
C ILE A 286 5.16 6.46 -4.38
N GLU A 287 4.12 7.14 -3.94
CA GLU A 287 3.22 6.67 -2.88
C GLU A 287 1.91 6.13 -3.48
N PHE A 288 1.61 4.86 -3.20
CA PHE A 288 0.39 4.19 -3.65
C PHE A 288 -0.66 4.23 -2.54
N ARG A 289 -1.76 4.95 -2.77
CA ARG A 289 -2.82 5.22 -1.78
C ARG A 289 -4.15 4.52 -2.09
N GLN A 290 -4.18 3.67 -3.12
CA GLN A 290 -5.41 3.03 -3.60
C GLN A 290 -6.00 2.01 -2.63
N HIS A 291 -5.16 1.35 -1.84
CA HIS A 291 -5.57 0.21 -1.04
C HIS A 291 -6.34 0.64 0.21
N ALA A 292 -7.44 -0.06 0.51
CA ALA A 292 -8.12 0.09 1.80
C ALA A 292 -7.19 -0.41 2.91
N GLY A 293 -7.33 0.09 4.13
CA GLY A 293 -6.63 -0.51 5.27
C GLY A 293 -6.88 -2.02 5.32
N THR A 294 -5.90 -2.78 5.80
CA THR A 294 -6.03 -4.22 5.97
C THR A 294 -5.09 -4.72 7.05
N LEU A 295 -5.58 -5.67 7.84
CA LEU A 295 -4.78 -6.39 8.84
C LEU A 295 -4.43 -7.80 8.37
N ASP A 296 -4.80 -8.18 7.14
CA ASP A 296 -4.42 -9.46 6.55
C ASP A 296 -2.97 -9.42 6.06
N PRO A 297 -2.05 -10.18 6.69
CA PRO A 297 -0.66 -10.19 6.27
C PRO A 297 -0.46 -10.65 4.82
N VAL A 298 -1.31 -11.54 4.30
CA VAL A 298 -1.23 -11.96 2.91
C VAL A 298 -1.53 -10.79 1.99
N GLU A 299 -2.60 -10.04 2.26
CA GLU A 299 -2.98 -8.88 1.47
C GLU A 299 -1.91 -7.78 1.47
N VAL A 300 -1.37 -7.45 2.65
CA VAL A 300 -0.24 -6.51 2.80
C VAL A 300 0.95 -6.95 1.95
N LYS A 301 1.38 -8.21 2.07
CA LYS A 301 2.52 -8.74 1.30
C LYS A 301 2.27 -8.71 -0.21
N MET A 302 1.05 -9.01 -0.66
CA MET A 302 0.71 -9.05 -2.08
C MET A 302 0.65 -7.64 -2.67
N TRP A 303 0.12 -6.66 -1.95
CA TRP A 303 0.07 -5.28 -2.42
C TRP A 303 1.46 -4.63 -2.49
N VAL A 304 2.31 -4.82 -1.48
CA VAL A 304 3.72 -4.37 -1.51
C VAL A 304 4.46 -4.94 -2.72
N GLN A 305 4.25 -6.23 -3.02
CA GLN A 305 4.86 -6.84 -4.19
C GLN A 305 4.28 -6.33 -5.50
N PHE A 306 2.96 -6.14 -5.56
CA PHE A 306 2.29 -5.61 -6.73
C PHE A 306 2.85 -4.23 -7.09
N THR A 307 2.88 -3.28 -6.15
CA THR A 307 3.34 -1.90 -6.39
C THR A 307 4.82 -1.87 -6.75
N GLY A 308 5.67 -2.59 -6.02
CA GLY A 308 7.09 -2.68 -6.32
C GLY A 308 7.40 -3.30 -7.69
N LEU A 309 6.67 -4.35 -8.09
CA LEU A 309 6.82 -4.97 -9.41
C LEU A 309 6.26 -4.09 -10.54
N LEU A 310 5.13 -3.42 -10.30
CA LEU A 310 4.55 -2.45 -11.22
C LEU A 310 5.56 -1.34 -11.55
N VAL A 311 6.15 -0.72 -10.52
CA VAL A 311 7.19 0.31 -10.65
C VAL A 311 8.40 -0.25 -11.41
N TYR A 312 8.91 -1.40 -10.98
CA TYR A 312 10.07 -2.05 -11.61
C TYR A 312 9.87 -2.26 -13.11
N HIS A 313 8.74 -2.83 -13.49
CA HIS A 313 8.48 -3.18 -14.88
C HIS A 313 8.13 -1.94 -15.70
N ALA A 314 7.30 -1.03 -15.19
CA ALA A 314 6.96 0.22 -15.88
C ALA A 314 8.22 1.03 -16.23
N ALA A 315 9.12 1.24 -15.26
CA ALA A 315 10.37 1.98 -15.45
C ALA A 315 11.25 1.40 -16.57
N ASN A 316 11.29 0.07 -16.67
CA ASN A 316 12.17 -0.68 -17.58
C ASN A 316 11.60 -0.94 -18.98
N LEU A 317 10.32 -0.63 -19.23
CA LEU A 317 9.72 -0.85 -20.54
C LEU A 317 10.18 0.21 -21.56
N ASN A 318 10.28 -0.19 -22.83
CA ASN A 318 10.53 0.75 -23.92
C ASN A 318 9.22 1.49 -24.29
N ILE A 319 9.34 2.77 -24.67
CA ILE A 319 8.20 3.65 -24.96
C ILE A 319 7.31 3.09 -26.08
N PRO A 320 7.83 2.61 -27.23
CA PRO A 320 6.97 2.08 -28.30
C PRO A 320 6.09 0.91 -27.85
N TRP A 321 6.64 -0.03 -27.09
CA TRP A 321 5.88 -1.14 -26.53
C TRP A 321 4.88 -0.66 -25.48
N LEU A 322 5.29 0.25 -24.59
CA LEU A 322 4.42 0.80 -23.57
C LEU A 322 3.20 1.50 -24.19
N ARG A 323 3.43 2.34 -25.23
CA ARG A 323 2.36 2.95 -26.02
C ARG A 323 1.47 1.89 -26.65
N LYS A 324 2.04 0.86 -27.27
CA LYS A 324 1.26 -0.23 -27.87
C LYS A 324 0.38 -0.94 -26.85
N VAL A 325 0.84 -1.17 -25.63
CA VAL A 325 0.06 -1.90 -24.61
C VAL A 325 -0.99 -1.00 -23.96
N LEU A 326 -0.65 0.24 -23.63
CA LEU A 326 -1.57 1.15 -22.94
C LEU A 326 -2.55 1.82 -23.91
N VAL A 327 -2.15 2.12 -25.13
CA VAL A 327 -2.96 2.81 -26.14
C VAL A 327 -3.53 1.84 -27.17
N GLY A 328 -2.81 0.76 -27.50
CA GLY A 328 -3.19 -0.15 -28.57
C GLY A 328 -4.44 -0.98 -28.28
N SER A 329 -5.18 -1.23 -29.37
CA SER A 329 -6.53 -1.84 -29.46
C SER A 329 -7.71 -0.96 -29.05
N ALA A 330 -7.79 0.24 -29.64
CA ALA A 330 -9.06 0.93 -29.87
C ALA A 330 -10.01 0.20 -30.86
N THR A 331 -9.59 -0.96 -31.42
CA THR A 331 -10.34 -1.67 -32.47
C THR A 331 -11.07 -2.94 -32.01
N ARG A 332 -10.94 -3.36 -30.75
CA ARG A 332 -11.85 -4.33 -30.13
C ARG A 332 -12.04 -3.98 -28.66
N THR A 333 -13.29 -4.00 -28.24
CA THR A 333 -13.94 -3.62 -26.98
C THR A 333 -13.42 -4.32 -25.72
N HIS A 334 -12.15 -4.70 -25.63
CA HIS A 334 -11.58 -5.37 -24.48
C HIS A 334 -10.46 -4.52 -23.89
N MET A 335 -10.82 -3.82 -22.82
CA MET A 335 -9.95 -3.50 -21.69
C MET A 335 -8.83 -4.56 -21.58
N ILE A 336 -7.58 -4.16 -21.35
CA ILE A 336 -6.48 -5.11 -21.08
C ILE A 336 -7.00 -6.07 -19.99
N LEU A 337 -7.19 -7.35 -20.33
CA LEU A 337 -7.72 -8.31 -19.37
C LEU A 337 -6.81 -8.34 -18.13
N PRO A 338 -7.33 -8.53 -16.91
CA PRO A 338 -6.51 -8.59 -15.70
C PRO A 338 -5.31 -9.53 -15.83
N THR A 339 -5.49 -10.68 -16.50
CA THR A 339 -4.42 -11.63 -16.82
C THR A 339 -3.31 -11.03 -17.69
N THR A 340 -3.69 -10.28 -18.72
CA THR A 340 -2.73 -9.64 -19.64
C THR A 340 -1.99 -8.52 -18.94
N PHE A 341 -2.67 -7.76 -18.08
CA PHE A 341 -2.05 -6.72 -17.26
C PHE A 341 -1.01 -7.32 -16.30
N MET A 342 -1.38 -8.37 -15.55
CA MET A 342 -0.49 -9.07 -14.63
C MET A 342 0.77 -9.59 -15.33
N ARG A 343 0.61 -10.21 -16.51
CA ARG A 343 1.75 -10.72 -17.29
C ARG A 343 2.59 -9.62 -17.93
N ALA A 344 2.00 -8.48 -18.24
CA ALA A 344 2.72 -7.34 -18.82
C ALA A 344 3.58 -6.63 -17.77
N PHE A 345 2.97 -6.31 -16.63
CA PHE A 345 3.50 -5.33 -15.67
C PHE A 345 3.87 -5.90 -14.30
N ILE A 346 3.39 -7.07 -13.91
CA ILE A 346 3.69 -7.66 -12.59
C ILE A 346 4.67 -8.83 -12.72
N ARG A 347 4.45 -9.74 -13.69
CA ARG A 347 5.34 -10.88 -14.02
C ARG A 347 5.75 -11.70 -12.79
N ASN A 348 4.80 -11.94 -11.90
CA ASN A 348 5.00 -12.73 -10.71
C ASN A 348 3.79 -13.62 -10.48
N GLU A 349 4.01 -14.93 -10.49
CA GLU A 349 2.95 -15.93 -10.43
C GLU A 349 2.19 -15.92 -9.10
N GLU A 350 2.88 -15.65 -7.99
CA GLU A 350 2.27 -15.57 -6.66
C GLU A 350 1.26 -14.42 -6.60
N VAL A 351 1.68 -13.22 -7.03
CA VAL A 351 0.84 -12.02 -7.09
C VAL A 351 -0.29 -12.17 -8.12
N GLU A 352 0.01 -12.70 -9.32
CA GLU A 352 -0.98 -12.96 -10.37
C GLU A 352 -2.07 -13.91 -9.85
N ARG A 353 -1.69 -15.03 -9.24
CA ARG A 353 -2.64 -16.01 -8.69
C ARG A 353 -3.52 -15.41 -7.61
N TYR A 354 -2.94 -14.66 -6.68
CA TYR A 354 -3.68 -14.02 -5.59
C TYR A 354 -4.76 -13.06 -6.13
N TYR A 355 -4.38 -12.13 -7.00
CA TYR A 355 -5.32 -11.11 -7.48
C TYR A 355 -6.32 -11.65 -8.50
N LEU A 356 -5.95 -12.63 -9.32
CA LEU A 356 -6.92 -13.28 -10.22
C LEU A 356 -7.93 -14.13 -9.44
N ALA A 357 -7.51 -14.81 -8.38
CA ALA A 357 -8.43 -15.51 -7.48
C ALA A 357 -9.42 -14.55 -6.82
N LYS A 358 -8.98 -13.35 -6.39
CA LYS A 358 -9.88 -12.28 -5.89
C LYS A 358 -10.93 -11.83 -6.92
N LEU A 359 -10.63 -11.96 -8.21
CA LEU A 359 -11.57 -11.66 -9.30
C LEU A 359 -12.45 -12.84 -9.70
N GLY A 360 -12.32 -14.01 -9.05
CA GLY A 360 -13.00 -15.23 -9.46
C GLY A 360 -12.49 -15.80 -10.79
N ILE A 361 -11.26 -15.43 -11.19
CA ILE A 361 -10.62 -15.92 -12.41
C ILE A 361 -9.71 -17.09 -12.04
N GLU A 362 -10.15 -18.31 -12.34
CA GLU A 362 -9.31 -19.50 -12.17
C GLU A 362 -8.21 -19.56 -13.23
N LEU A 363 -6.95 -19.61 -12.78
CA LEU A 363 -5.83 -19.94 -13.65
C LEU A 363 -5.83 -21.44 -13.92
N ALA A 364 -5.85 -21.84 -15.19
CA ALA A 364 -5.60 -23.23 -15.54
C ALA A 364 -4.23 -23.67 -15.01
N MET A 365 -4.20 -24.70 -14.17
CA MET A 365 -2.95 -25.28 -13.65
C MET A 365 -2.00 -25.61 -14.82
N PRO A 366 -0.71 -25.24 -14.74
CA PRO A 366 0.25 -25.65 -15.74
C PRO A 366 0.30 -27.18 -15.82
N ARG A 367 0.14 -27.75 -17.03
CA ARG A 367 0.18 -29.20 -17.31
C ARG A 367 1.47 -29.93 -16.85
N ARG A 368 2.46 -29.22 -16.31
CA ARG A 368 3.76 -29.80 -15.90
C ARG A 368 3.67 -30.71 -14.68
N GLU A 369 2.65 -30.59 -13.83
CA GLU A 369 2.51 -31.45 -12.65
C GLU A 369 1.64 -32.69 -12.88
N GLN A 370 0.82 -32.71 -13.94
CA GLN A 370 -0.04 -33.87 -14.25
C GLN A 370 0.71 -35.07 -14.85
N HIS A 371 1.99 -34.93 -15.20
CA HIS A 371 2.79 -36.01 -15.78
C HIS A 371 3.76 -36.70 -14.81
N MET A 372 3.85 -36.27 -13.54
CA MET A 372 4.71 -36.93 -12.54
C MET A 372 4.01 -38.01 -11.71
N GLU A 373 2.71 -38.23 -11.90
CA GLU A 373 1.92 -39.19 -11.10
C GLU A 373 1.58 -40.51 -11.82
N GLN A 374 2.28 -40.85 -12.90
CA GLN A 374 2.20 -42.19 -13.50
C GLN A 374 3.58 -42.84 -13.57
N VAL A 375 4.16 -43.10 -12.40
CA VAL A 375 5.18 -44.14 -12.26
C VAL A 375 4.42 -45.47 -12.13
N PRO A 376 4.51 -46.40 -13.10
CA PRO A 376 3.87 -47.71 -12.95
C PRO A 376 4.52 -48.46 -11.78
N PRO A 377 3.76 -49.25 -11.01
CA PRO A 377 4.30 -49.99 -9.88
C PRO A 377 5.40 -50.93 -10.35
N THR A 378 6.59 -50.76 -9.77
CA THR A 378 7.71 -51.68 -9.93
C THR A 378 7.30 -53.07 -9.41
N ALA A 379 7.47 -54.08 -10.27
CA ALA A 379 7.20 -55.47 -9.95
C ALA A 379 8.04 -55.94 -8.74
N PRO A 380 7.51 -56.83 -7.87
CA PRO A 380 8.23 -57.29 -6.70
C PRO A 380 9.46 -58.13 -7.11
N SER A 381 10.61 -57.77 -6.55
CA SER A 381 11.87 -58.50 -6.71
C SER A 381 11.73 -59.92 -6.16
N VAL A 382 11.89 -60.92 -7.03
CA VAL A 382 11.98 -62.33 -6.64
C VAL A 382 13.28 -62.55 -5.88
N ASN A 383 13.14 -62.90 -4.60
CA ASN A 383 14.23 -63.25 -3.70
C ASN A 383 14.76 -64.65 -4.08
N GLN A 384 15.86 -64.74 -4.81
CA GLN A 384 16.54 -66.00 -5.09
C GLN A 384 17.51 -66.35 -3.97
N ASN A 385 17.03 -67.07 -2.96
CA ASN A 385 17.88 -67.84 -2.06
C ASN A 385 18.16 -69.20 -2.70
N VAL A 386 19.37 -69.37 -3.25
CA VAL A 386 19.92 -70.66 -3.65
C VAL A 386 20.93 -71.11 -2.59
N PRO A 387 20.76 -72.28 -1.93
CA PRO A 387 21.83 -72.90 -1.17
C PRO A 387 22.66 -73.82 -2.07
N LEU A 388 23.98 -73.66 -1.99
CA LEU A 388 24.97 -74.56 -2.58
C LEU A 388 25.03 -75.91 -1.84
N ARG A 389 24.79 -76.99 -2.61
CA ARG A 389 25.41 -78.34 -2.60
C ARG A 389 25.58 -79.15 -1.30
N SER A 390 25.03 -80.37 -1.32
CA SER A 390 25.70 -81.69 -1.15
C SER A 390 24.58 -82.76 -1.13
N ARG A 391 24.62 -83.95 -1.73
CA ARG A 391 25.63 -84.85 -2.30
C ARG A 391 24.96 -85.62 -3.44
#